data_AF-A0A7C3M4B5-F1
#
_entry.id   AF-A0A7C3M4B5-F1
#
_cell.length_a   1.000
_cell.length_b   1.000
_cell.length_c   1.000
_cell.angle_alpha   90.00
_cell.angle_beta   90.00
_cell.angle_gamma   90.00
#
_symmetry.space_group_name_H-M   'P 1'
#
loop_
_entity.id
_entity.type
_entity.pdbx_description
1 polymer ?
#
loop_
_entity_poly.entity_id
_entity_poly.type
_entity_poly.pdbx_seq_one_letter_code
_entity_poly.pdbx_strand_id
1 'polypeptide(L)'
;MKSIQIQDTFITMLLETKFYNDKAKFVEAVKELFQTKSKLESQEYNLLKAYEKGELSLGQVANILNLSKVETVELLKQYDIPFIQVDNEYLEQEFNAFK
;
A
#
# COMPACT_ATOMS: atom_id res chain seq x y z
N MET A 1 14.73 -1.39 -34.70
CA MET A 1 14.08 -1.42 -33.38
C MET A 1 15.14 -1.64 -32.32
N LYS A 2 15.39 -0.67 -31.43
CA LYS A 2 16.29 -0.88 -30.30
C LYS A 2 15.56 -1.72 -29.25
N SER A 3 15.94 -2.98 -29.11
CA SER A 3 15.58 -3.76 -27.93
C SER A 3 16.29 -3.13 -26.74
N ILE A 4 15.54 -2.46 -25.87
CA ILE A 4 16.05 -2.06 -24.56
C ILE A 4 16.15 -3.35 -23.75
N GLN A 5 17.25 -4.09 -23.93
CA GLN A 5 17.66 -5.13 -22.97
C GLN A 5 18.38 -4.41 -21.84
N ILE A 6 17.61 -3.85 -20.91
CA ILE A 6 18.13 -3.57 -19.58
C ILE A 6 18.22 -4.95 -18.92
N GLN A 7 19.38 -5.61 -19.05
CA GLN A 7 19.70 -6.73 -18.18
C GLN A 7 19.92 -6.14 -16.79
N ASP A 8 18.86 -6.11 -16.00
CA ASP A 8 18.97 -5.77 -14.60
C ASP A 8 19.72 -6.92 -13.90
N THR A 9 20.99 -6.69 -13.57
CA THR A 9 21.87 -7.66 -12.92
C THR A 9 21.24 -8.24 -11.66
N PHE A 10 20.40 -7.46 -10.96
CA PHE A 10 19.67 -7.93 -9.79
C PHE A 10 18.61 -8.97 -10.16
N ILE A 11 17.84 -8.74 -11.22
CA ILE A 11 16.81 -9.69 -11.68
C ILE A 11 17.46 -11.00 -12.16
N THR A 12 18.55 -10.92 -12.91
CA THR A 12 19.30 -12.11 -13.34
C THR A 12 19.84 -12.88 -12.14
N MET A 13 20.45 -12.19 -11.17
CA MET A 13 20.94 -12.81 -9.93
C MET A 13 19.80 -13.49 -9.14
N LEU A 14 18.63 -12.86 -9.07
CA LEU A 14 17.47 -13.43 -8.37
C LEU A 14 17.00 -14.72 -9.06
N LEU A 15 16.88 -14.71 -10.39
CA LEU A 15 16.50 -15.87 -11.20
C LEU A 15 17.50 -17.02 -11.01
N GLU A 16 18.79 -16.72 -11.01
CA GLU A 16 19.86 -17.72 -10.89
C GLU A 16 19.95 -18.29 -9.47
N THR A 17 19.90 -17.44 -8.43
CA THR A 17 20.21 -17.86 -7.05
C THR A 17 19.00 -18.28 -6.23
N LYS A 18 17.84 -17.66 -6.45
CA LYS A 18 16.60 -17.95 -5.70
C LYS A 18 15.67 -18.89 -6.45
N PHE A 19 15.67 -18.79 -7.78
CA PHE A 19 14.81 -19.60 -8.64
C PHE A 19 15.57 -20.67 -9.43
N TYR A 20 16.91 -20.78 -9.27
CA TYR A 20 17.74 -21.81 -9.90
C TYR A 20 17.54 -21.92 -11.42
N ASN A 21 17.39 -20.78 -12.10
CA ASN A 21 17.08 -20.67 -13.54
C ASN A 21 15.70 -21.22 -13.95
N ASP A 22 14.81 -21.53 -13.01
CA ASP A 22 13.42 -21.89 -13.28
C ASP A 22 12.60 -20.64 -13.63
N LYS A 23 12.59 -20.33 -14.92
CA LYS A 23 11.88 -19.18 -15.48
C LYS A 23 10.37 -19.24 -15.24
N ALA A 24 9.78 -20.44 -15.21
CA ALA A 24 8.34 -20.59 -15.02
C ALA A 24 7.95 -20.18 -13.61
N LYS A 25 8.65 -20.71 -12.60
CA LYS A 25 8.43 -20.33 -11.19
C LYS A 25 8.74 -18.86 -10.92
N PHE A 26 9.80 -18.32 -11.53
CA PHE A 26 10.11 -16.90 -11.40
C PHE A 26 8.98 -16.01 -11.92
N VAL A 27 8.47 -16.30 -13.13
CA VAL A 27 7.34 -15.54 -13.71
C VAL A 27 6.07 -15.71 -12.89
N GLU A 28 5.81 -16.91 -12.36
CA GLU A 28 4.66 -17.16 -11.48
C GLU A 28 4.75 -16.35 -10.19
N ALA A 29 5.90 -16.36 -9.50
CA ALA A 29 6.12 -15.57 -8.29
C ALA A 29 5.98 -14.05 -8.55
N VAL A 30 6.47 -13.56 -9.70
CA VAL A 30 6.27 -12.16 -10.10
C VAL A 30 4.78 -11.87 -10.30
N LYS A 31 4.03 -12.73 -10.98
CA LYS A 31 2.58 -12.57 -11.17
C LYS A 31 1.85 -12.55 -9.83
N GLU A 32 2.16 -13.48 -8.93
CA GLU A 32 1.58 -13.55 -7.60
C GLU A 32 1.85 -12.27 -6.80
N LEU A 33 3.07 -11.73 -6.87
CA LEU A 33 3.43 -10.48 -6.22
C LEU A 33 2.56 -9.32 -6.73
N PHE A 34 2.41 -9.17 -8.05
CA PHE A 34 1.55 -8.12 -8.63
C PHE A 34 0.08 -8.30 -8.26
N GLN A 35 -0.44 -9.53 -8.29
CA GLN A 35 -1.82 -9.80 -7.87
C GLN A 35 -2.05 -9.52 -6.39
N THR A 36 -1.10 -9.87 -5.54
CA THR A 36 -1.16 -9.61 -4.10
C THR A 36 -1.13 -8.12 -3.83
N LYS A 37 -0.21 -7.39 -4.48
CA LYS A 37 -0.13 -5.94 -4.35
C LYS A 37 -1.42 -5.26 -4.82
N SER A 38 -1.95 -5.66 -5.97
CA SER A 38 -3.21 -5.11 -6.49
C SER A 38 -4.41 -5.39 -5.58
N LYS A 39 -4.48 -6.58 -4.96
CA LYS A 39 -5.52 -6.91 -3.97
C LYS A 39 -5.41 -6.02 -2.73
N LEU A 40 -4.19 -5.82 -2.22
CA LEU A 40 -3.94 -4.95 -1.06
C LEU A 40 -4.31 -3.51 -1.36
N GLU A 41 -3.88 -2.96 -2.49
CA GLU A 41 -4.25 -1.60 -2.96
C GLU A 41 -5.77 -1.46 -3.09
N SER A 42 -6.47 -2.48 -3.60
CA SER A 42 -7.93 -2.45 -3.69
C SER A 42 -8.61 -2.48 -2.32
N GLN A 43 -8.12 -3.29 -1.38
CA GLN A 43 -8.64 -3.34 -0.01
C GLN A 43 -8.43 -2.01 0.71
N GLU A 44 -7.23 -1.44 0.59
CA GLU A 44 -6.89 -0.12 1.12
C GLU A 44 -7.83 0.95 0.57
N TYR A 45 -7.98 1.02 -0.76
CA TYR A 45 -8.90 1.96 -1.40
C TYR A 45 -10.35 1.81 -0.92
N ASN A 46 -10.84 0.57 -0.80
CA ASN A 46 -12.20 0.32 -0.33
C ASN A 46 -12.43 0.78 1.12
N LEU A 47 -11.43 0.61 1.99
CA LEU A 47 -11.49 1.09 3.38
C LEU A 47 -11.52 2.62 3.44
N LEU A 48 -10.71 3.29 2.62
CA LEU A 48 -10.70 4.75 2.53
C LEU A 48 -12.02 5.29 1.95
N LYS A 49 -12.63 4.57 0.99
CA LYS A 49 -13.96 4.91 0.48
C LYS A 49 -15.08 4.66 1.50
N ALA A 50 -14.96 3.67 2.37
CA ALA A 50 -15.89 3.50 3.49
C ALA A 50 -15.79 4.67 4.48
N TYR A 51 -14.60 5.24 4.68
CA TYR A 51 -14.44 6.50 5.42
C TYR A 51 -15.15 7.68 4.73
N GLU A 52 -14.95 7.86 3.42
CA GLU A 52 -15.61 8.94 2.65
C GLU A 52 -17.14 8.89 2.77
N LYS A 53 -17.71 7.69 2.80
CA LYS A 53 -19.15 7.46 2.96
C LYS A 53 -19.66 7.63 4.40
N GLY A 54 -18.76 7.83 5.37
CA GLY A 54 -19.07 7.89 6.79
C GLY A 54 -19.40 6.52 7.41
N GLU A 55 -19.11 5.41 6.73
CA GLU A 55 -19.34 4.05 7.24
C GLU A 55 -18.26 3.65 8.27
N LEU A 56 -17.05 4.19 8.12
CA LEU A 56 -15.94 4.02 9.06
C LEU A 56 -15.37 5.37 9.49
N SER A 57 -14.96 5.47 10.75
CA SER A 57 -14.15 6.59 11.22
C SER A 57 -12.69 6.46 10.77
N LEU A 58 -11.97 7.59 10.71
CA LEU A 58 -10.54 7.61 10.39
C LEU A 58 -9.72 6.69 11.32
N GLY A 59 -10.07 6.65 12.61
CA GLY A 59 -9.41 5.78 13.58
C GLY A 59 -9.66 4.28 13.33
N GLN A 60 -10.86 3.91 12.87
CA GLN A 60 -11.14 2.52 12.50
C GLN A 60 -10.38 2.11 11.26
N VAL A 61 -10.30 2.97 10.24
CA VAL A 61 -9.49 2.71 9.04
C VAL A 61 -8.01 2.56 9.40
N ALA A 62 -7.47 3.47 10.22
CA ALA A 62 -6.09 3.41 10.71
C ALA A 62 -5.79 2.09 11.43
N ASN A 63 -6.68 1.66 12.34
CA ASN A 63 -6.52 0.39 13.05
C ASN A 63 -6.58 -0.82 12.12
N ILE A 64 -7.49 -0.84 11.12
CA ILE A 64 -7.61 -1.96 10.17
C ILE A 64 -6.37 -2.07 9.28
N LEU A 65 -5.86 -0.93 8.81
CA LEU A 65 -4.64 -0.88 7.99
C LEU A 65 -3.35 -1.04 8.81
N ASN A 66 -3.46 -1.07 10.15
CA ASN A 66 -2.34 -1.05 11.08
C ASN A 66 -1.37 0.12 10.78
N LEU A 67 -1.95 1.30 10.54
CA LEU A 67 -1.26 2.56 10.26
C LEU A 67 -1.57 3.57 11.36
N SER A 68 -0.69 4.55 11.52
CA SER A 68 -1.03 5.75 12.26
C SER A 68 -2.09 6.59 11.52
N LYS A 69 -2.75 7.49 12.24
CA LYS A 69 -3.73 8.40 11.63
C LYS A 69 -3.10 9.38 10.65
N VAL A 70 -1.86 9.80 10.92
CA VAL A 70 -1.08 10.66 10.00
C VAL A 70 -0.84 9.92 8.69
N GLU A 71 -0.37 8.66 8.75
CA GLU A 71 -0.19 7.82 7.57
C GLU A 71 -1.51 7.57 6.83
N THR A 72 -2.62 7.39 7.57
CA THR A 72 -3.95 7.23 6.98
C THR A 72 -4.41 8.50 6.26
N VAL A 73 -4.12 9.69 6.80
CA VAL A 73 -4.40 10.97 6.15
C VAL A 73 -3.56 11.15 4.88
N GLU A 74 -2.28 10.77 4.90
CA GLU A 74 -1.45 10.78 3.70
C GLU A 74 -2.00 9.82 2.62
N LEU A 75 -2.51 8.65 3.00
CA LEU A 75 -3.21 7.77 2.07
C LEU A 75 -4.47 8.43 1.49
N LEU A 76 -5.30 9.08 2.31
CA LEU A 76 -6.48 9.81 1.81
C LEU A 76 -6.09 10.87 0.78
N LYS A 77 -4.97 11.59 0.98
CA LYS A 77 -4.44 12.54 -0.01
C LYS A 77 -3.98 11.84 -1.29
N GLN A 78 -3.27 10.71 -1.18
CA GLN A 78 -2.77 9.97 -2.34
C GLN A 78 -3.90 9.46 -3.25
N TYR A 79 -5.03 9.08 -2.67
CA TYR A 79 -6.22 8.63 -3.41
C TYR A 79 -7.23 9.74 -3.72
N ASP A 80 -6.90 11.01 -3.44
CA ASP A 80 -7.77 12.17 -3.65
C ASP A 80 -9.15 12.03 -2.98
N ILE A 81 -9.16 11.48 -1.76
CA ILE A 81 -10.37 11.28 -0.96
C ILE A 81 -10.54 12.48 -0.01
N PRO A 82 -11.69 13.18 0.00
CA PRO A 82 -11.91 14.32 0.86
C PRO A 82 -11.86 13.94 2.35
N PHE A 83 -11.20 14.77 3.15
CA PHE A 83 -11.18 14.63 4.60
C PHE A 83 -11.15 16.00 5.27
N ILE A 84 -11.58 16.06 6.53
CA ILE A 84 -11.50 17.29 7.32
C ILE A 84 -10.04 17.49 7.72
N GLN A 85 -9.43 18.55 7.21
CA GLN A 85 -8.10 18.98 7.64
C GLN A 85 -8.19 19.54 9.06
N VAL A 86 -7.63 18.80 10.00
CA VAL A 86 -7.34 19.25 11.37
C VAL A 86 -5.83 19.29 11.52
N ASP A 87 -5.34 20.28 12.29
CA ASP A 87 -3.90 20.47 12.48
C ASP A 87 -3.23 19.19 12.99
N ASN A 88 -2.02 18.91 12.52
CA ASN A 88 -1.27 17.70 12.89
C ASN A 88 -1.10 17.59 14.42
N GLU A 89 -0.94 18.72 15.09
CA GLU A 89 -0.81 18.80 16.55
C GLU A 89 -2.10 18.33 17.25
N TYR A 90 -3.27 18.63 16.68
CA TYR A 90 -4.57 18.15 17.18
C TYR A 90 -4.75 16.65 16.95
N LEU A 91 -4.32 16.13 15.80
CA LEU A 91 -4.36 14.70 15.48
C LEU A 91 -3.49 13.84 16.41
N GLU A 92 -2.36 14.38 16.87
CA GLU A 92 -1.49 13.70 17.84
C GLU A 92 -1.98 13.83 19.29
N GLN A 93 -2.56 14.99 19.67
CA GLN A 93 -3.00 15.26 21.04
C GLN A 93 -4.31 14.58 21.42
N GLU A 94 -5.34 14.58 20.57
CA GLU A 94 -6.63 13.96 20.92
C GLU A 94 -6.55 12.44 21.10
N PHE A 95 -5.51 11.78 20.56
CA PHE A 95 -5.41 10.32 20.57
C PHE A 95 -4.38 9.73 21.53
N ASN A 96 -3.46 10.55 22.07
CA ASN A 96 -2.69 10.16 23.26
C ASN A 96 -3.53 10.21 24.55
N ALA A 97 -4.71 10.83 24.53
CA ALA A 97 -5.62 10.91 25.67
C ALA A 97 -6.40 9.60 25.95
N PHE A 98 -6.32 8.61 25.07
CA PHE A 98 -6.98 7.29 25.23
C PHE A 98 -6.01 6.16 25.59
N LYS A 99 -4.78 6.50 26.01
CA LYS A 99 -3.79 5.55 26.50
C LYS A 99 -3.84 5.39 28.01
#